data_AF-A0A8X8GCZ2-F1
#
_entry.id   AF-A0A8X8GCZ2-F1
#
_cell.length_a   1.000
_cell.length_b   1.000
_cell.length_c   1.000
_cell.angle_alpha   90.00
_cell.angle_beta   90.00
_cell.angle_gamma   90.00
#
_symmetry.space_group_name_H-M   'P 1'
#
loop_
_entity.id
_entity.type
_entity.pdbx_description
1 polymer ?
#
loop_
_entity_poly.entity_id
_entity_poly.type
_entity_poly.pdbx_seq_one_letter_code
_entity_poly.pdbx_strand_id
1 'polypeptide(L)'
;KLGGQEMGFASDLDLVYLYDAPLDAESDGPAPIPAPTWFARLGQRLIHILSTLTRAGLLYQIDMRLRPSGQSGPLVTTLDAFSRYQRESAWTWEHQALTRARWVAGDAELGARFADLRTEILGRPRDSGQLREDIRSMRRRIYQSKSIARDTFHLKLSPGGLTDIEFLVQFAMLGACSQQPVLCQGIGTAAGIAALTRVGTWGTEQGVALGQAWHLYREMENRRWLGLQDPVVRAAEIPDWDMLQAAAHGVRKIWQELIGSYTD
;
A
#
# COMPACT_ATOMS: atom_id res chain seq x y z
N LYS A 1 -5.35 0.68 0.16
CA LYS A 1 -5.67 1.26 1.52
C LYS A 1 -6.29 0.25 2.50
N LEU A 2 -7.10 -0.70 2.01
CA LEU A 2 -7.76 -1.75 2.80
C LEU A 2 -6.81 -2.51 3.73
N GLY A 3 -5.68 -2.96 3.18
CA GLY A 3 -4.69 -3.72 3.93
C GLY A 3 -4.17 -2.96 5.14
N GLY A 4 -3.78 -1.70 4.94
CA GLY A 4 -3.29 -0.80 5.98
C GLY A 4 -4.33 -0.34 7.01
N GLN A 5 -5.61 -0.72 6.90
CA GLN A 5 -6.72 -0.20 7.71
C GLN A 5 -6.92 1.33 7.61
N GLU A 6 -6.65 1.88 6.43
CA GLU A 6 -6.66 3.34 6.18
C GLU A 6 -7.67 3.71 5.10
N MET A 7 -8.80 3.00 5.06
CA MET A 7 -9.87 3.29 4.12
C MET A 7 -10.44 4.69 4.36
N GLY A 8 -10.63 5.43 3.27
CA GLY A 8 -11.46 6.63 3.22
C GLY A 8 -12.65 6.40 2.30
N PHE A 9 -13.56 7.38 2.21
CA PHE A 9 -14.84 7.23 1.54
C PHE A 9 -14.79 6.86 0.03
N ALA A 10 -13.76 7.31 -0.71
CA ALA A 10 -13.53 6.97 -2.12
C ALA A 10 -12.49 5.85 -2.34
N SER A 11 -12.25 5.01 -1.34
CA SER A 11 -11.17 4.02 -1.48
C SER A 11 -11.61 2.79 -2.26
N ASP A 12 -10.83 2.45 -3.28
CA ASP A 12 -10.92 1.17 -3.96
C ASP A 12 -10.44 0.03 -3.04
N LEU A 13 -10.81 -1.20 -3.38
CA LEU A 13 -10.28 -2.41 -2.75
C LEU A 13 -9.17 -2.99 -3.62
N ASP A 14 -7.93 -2.81 -3.16
CA ASP A 14 -6.76 -3.50 -3.71
C ASP A 14 -6.76 -4.96 -3.23
N LEU A 15 -7.03 -5.92 -4.12
CA LEU A 15 -7.17 -7.33 -3.78
C LEU A 15 -6.20 -8.23 -4.57
N VAL A 16 -5.74 -9.30 -3.91
CA VAL A 16 -5.00 -10.42 -4.52
C VAL A 16 -5.66 -11.70 -4.03
N TYR A 17 -5.95 -12.62 -4.95
CA TYR A 17 -6.60 -13.89 -4.63
C TYR A 17 -5.60 -15.04 -4.62
N LEU A 18 -5.55 -15.74 -3.49
CA LEU A 18 -4.70 -16.90 -3.29
C LEU A 18 -5.55 -18.15 -3.02
N TYR A 19 -5.04 -19.30 -3.44
CA TYR A 19 -5.58 -20.62 -3.12
C TYR A 19 -4.44 -21.61 -2.88
N ASP A 20 -4.71 -22.81 -2.38
CA ASP A 20 -3.70 -23.83 -2.09
C ASP A 20 -4.10 -25.26 -2.47
N ALA A 21 -5.20 -25.42 -3.21
CA ALA A 21 -5.57 -26.69 -3.81
C ALA A 21 -4.50 -27.17 -4.83
N PRO A 22 -4.26 -28.49 -4.92
CA PRO A 22 -3.43 -29.08 -5.98
C PRO A 22 -3.91 -28.66 -7.37
N LEU A 23 -2.99 -28.47 -8.31
CA LEU A 23 -3.33 -27.99 -9.66
C LEU A 23 -4.19 -28.99 -10.46
N ASP A 24 -4.05 -30.27 -10.14
CA ASP A 24 -4.80 -31.40 -10.68
C ASP A 24 -6.08 -31.73 -9.90
N ALA A 25 -6.37 -31.01 -8.81
CA ALA A 25 -7.63 -31.17 -8.10
C ALA A 25 -8.80 -30.69 -8.97
N GLU A 26 -9.92 -31.40 -8.87
CA GLU A 26 -11.16 -31.07 -9.59
C GLU A 26 -12.31 -30.80 -8.61
N SER A 27 -13.25 -29.96 -9.03
CA SER A 27 -14.49 -29.74 -8.28
C SER A 27 -15.40 -30.96 -8.32
N ASP A 28 -16.22 -31.15 -7.29
CA ASP A 28 -17.15 -32.27 -7.10
C ASP A 28 -18.53 -32.11 -7.78
N GLY A 29 -18.70 -31.08 -8.62
CA GLY A 29 -19.96 -30.81 -9.33
C GLY A 29 -20.23 -31.76 -10.51
N PRO A 30 -21.43 -31.66 -11.13
CA PRO A 30 -21.83 -32.52 -12.26
C PRO A 30 -20.92 -32.45 -13.49
N ALA A 31 -20.18 -31.35 -13.62
CA ALA A 31 -19.12 -31.17 -14.61
C ALA A 31 -17.86 -30.69 -13.87
N PRO A 32 -16.98 -31.62 -13.43
CA PRO A 32 -15.75 -31.29 -12.74
C PRO A 32 -14.90 -30.30 -13.54
N ILE A 33 -14.35 -29.31 -12.85
CA ILE A 33 -13.42 -28.36 -13.43
C ILE A 33 -12.13 -28.32 -12.61
N PRO A 34 -10.96 -28.17 -13.26
CA PRO A 34 -9.69 -28.06 -12.55
C PRO A 34 -9.64 -26.85 -11.61
N ALA A 35 -8.95 -27.00 -10.48
CA ALA A 35 -8.84 -25.99 -9.43
C ALA A 35 -8.47 -24.58 -9.96
N PRO A 36 -7.46 -24.40 -10.84
CA PRO A 36 -7.14 -23.07 -11.38
C PRO A 36 -8.34 -22.39 -12.06
N THR A 37 -9.14 -23.17 -12.80
CA THR A 37 -10.34 -22.67 -13.49
C THR A 37 -11.45 -22.37 -12.50
N TRP A 38 -11.65 -23.24 -11.50
CA TRP A 38 -12.65 -23.04 -10.47
C TRP A 38 -12.40 -21.76 -9.67
N PHE A 39 -11.18 -21.58 -9.15
CA PHE A 39 -10.81 -20.39 -8.38
C PHE A 39 -10.83 -19.13 -9.24
N ALA A 40 -10.41 -19.20 -10.51
CA ALA A 40 -10.52 -18.06 -11.42
C ALA A 40 -11.99 -17.61 -11.62
N ARG A 41 -12.91 -18.56 -11.82
CA ARG A 41 -14.36 -18.27 -11.92
C ARG A 41 -14.90 -17.68 -10.62
N LEU A 42 -14.51 -18.21 -9.47
CA LEU A 42 -14.89 -17.65 -8.17
C LEU A 42 -14.38 -16.21 -8.01
N GLY A 43 -13.10 -15.96 -8.31
CA GLY A 43 -12.51 -14.63 -8.26
C GLY A 43 -13.22 -13.64 -9.18
N GLN A 44 -13.54 -14.03 -10.42
CA GLN A 44 -14.32 -13.22 -11.36
C GLN A 44 -15.72 -12.93 -10.81
N ARG A 45 -16.38 -13.92 -10.21
CA ARG A 45 -17.71 -13.78 -9.62
C ARG A 45 -17.69 -12.81 -8.43
N LEU A 46 -16.67 -12.87 -7.58
CA LEU A 46 -16.49 -11.93 -6.47
C LEU A 46 -16.29 -10.50 -6.99
N ILE A 47 -15.42 -10.30 -7.98
CA ILE A 47 -15.23 -8.98 -8.62
C ILE A 47 -16.57 -8.47 -9.13
N HIS A 48 -17.30 -9.29 -9.90
CA HIS A 48 -18.60 -8.93 -10.43
C HIS A 48 -19.60 -8.53 -9.33
N ILE A 49 -19.70 -9.30 -8.25
CA ILE A 49 -20.62 -8.98 -7.13
C ILE A 49 -20.26 -7.63 -6.49
N LEU A 50 -18.97 -7.34 -6.31
CA LEU A 50 -18.53 -6.11 -5.63
C LEU A 50 -18.60 -4.88 -6.55
N SER A 51 -18.37 -5.04 -7.85
CA SER A 51 -18.19 -3.94 -8.80
C SER A 51 -19.34 -3.75 -9.80
N THR A 52 -20.43 -4.51 -9.70
CA THR A 52 -21.58 -4.31 -10.59
C THR A 52 -22.42 -3.13 -10.13
N LEU A 53 -22.66 -2.19 -11.04
CA LEU A 53 -23.58 -1.07 -10.80
C LEU A 53 -25.02 -1.60 -10.78
N THR A 54 -25.67 -1.46 -9.63
CA THR A 54 -27.08 -1.79 -9.46
C THR A 54 -27.92 -0.52 -9.26
N ARG A 55 -29.24 -0.66 -9.08
CA ARG A 55 -30.10 0.47 -8.69
C ARG A 55 -29.71 1.10 -7.35
N ALA A 56 -29.00 0.36 -6.48
CA ALA A 56 -28.47 0.87 -5.21
C ALA A 56 -27.06 1.47 -5.34
N GLY A 57 -26.52 1.57 -6.55
CA GLY A 57 -25.15 1.98 -6.80
C GLY A 57 -24.17 0.80 -6.87
N LEU A 58 -22.89 1.12 -6.70
CA LEU A 58 -21.76 0.19 -6.69
C LEU A 58 -21.37 -0.07 -5.23
N LEU A 59 -20.92 -1.30 -4.91
CA LEU A 59 -20.42 -1.58 -3.57
C LEU A 59 -18.97 -1.06 -3.40
N TYR A 60 -18.04 -1.55 -4.22
CA TYR A 60 -16.66 -1.06 -4.28
C TYR A 60 -16.07 -1.18 -5.68
N GLN A 61 -15.19 -0.23 -6.02
CA GLN A 61 -14.27 -0.43 -7.12
C GLN A 61 -13.18 -1.41 -6.67
N ILE A 62 -12.84 -2.35 -7.54
CA ILE A 62 -11.83 -3.39 -7.25
C ILE A 62 -10.59 -3.14 -8.11
N ASP A 63 -9.43 -3.09 -7.47
CA ASP A 63 -8.14 -3.04 -8.15
C ASP A 63 -7.35 -4.34 -7.93
N MET A 64 -7.11 -5.06 -9.02
CA MET A 64 -6.37 -6.34 -9.01
C MET A 64 -4.92 -6.19 -9.52
N ARG A 65 -4.42 -4.96 -9.72
CA ARG A 65 -3.12 -4.72 -10.39
C ARG A 65 -1.90 -5.10 -9.56
N LEU A 66 -2.04 -5.29 -8.25
CA LEU A 66 -0.95 -5.66 -7.34
C LEU A 66 -0.71 -7.17 -7.24
N ARG A 67 -1.44 -7.99 -8.01
CA ARG A 67 -1.18 -9.44 -8.08
C ARG A 67 0.10 -9.73 -8.89
N PRO A 68 0.73 -10.92 -8.72
CA PRO A 68 1.92 -11.29 -9.48
C PRO A 68 1.76 -11.05 -10.99
N SER A 69 2.76 -10.43 -11.61
CA SER A 69 2.76 -10.06 -13.03
C SER A 69 1.64 -9.07 -13.44
N GLY A 70 1.01 -8.40 -12.48
CA GLY A 70 0.03 -7.34 -12.68
C GLY A 70 -1.14 -7.76 -13.58
N GLN A 71 -1.51 -6.92 -14.55
CA GLN A 71 -2.62 -7.20 -15.46
C GLN A 71 -2.39 -8.42 -16.36
N SER A 72 -1.13 -8.74 -16.65
CA SER A 72 -0.73 -9.88 -17.49
C SER A 72 -0.68 -11.20 -16.72
N GLY A 73 -0.74 -11.15 -15.38
CA GLY A 73 -0.75 -12.33 -14.53
C GLY A 73 -2.14 -12.96 -14.36
N PRO A 74 -2.19 -14.24 -13.94
CA PRO A 74 -3.45 -14.92 -13.66
C PRO A 74 -4.22 -14.18 -12.56
N LEU A 75 -5.55 -14.25 -12.60
CA LEU A 75 -6.40 -13.59 -11.61
C LEU A 75 -6.20 -14.14 -10.19
N VAL A 76 -5.97 -15.45 -10.12
CA VAL A 76 -5.75 -16.22 -8.89
C VAL A 76 -4.39 -16.89 -8.99
N THR A 77 -3.71 -17.08 -7.87
CA THR A 77 -2.39 -17.73 -7.83
C THR A 77 -2.32 -18.67 -6.63
N THR A 78 -1.60 -19.79 -6.75
CA THR A 78 -1.38 -20.64 -5.56
C THR A 78 -0.49 -19.91 -4.56
N LEU A 79 -0.61 -20.22 -3.27
CA LEU A 79 0.32 -19.65 -2.28
C LEU A 79 1.79 -19.97 -2.64
N ASP A 80 2.07 -21.18 -3.13
CA ASP A 80 3.42 -21.59 -3.51
C ASP A 80 3.97 -20.80 -4.71
N ALA A 81 3.14 -20.57 -5.74
CA ALA A 81 3.54 -19.76 -6.88
C ALA A 81 3.72 -18.28 -6.50
N PHE A 82 2.85 -17.75 -5.64
CA PHE A 82 3.00 -16.40 -5.08
C PHE A 82 4.29 -16.29 -4.27
N SER A 83 4.59 -17.29 -3.46
CA SER A 83 5.81 -17.38 -2.65
C SER A 83 7.08 -17.36 -3.50
N ARG A 84 7.13 -18.19 -4.55
CA ARG A 84 8.25 -18.20 -5.51
C ARG A 84 8.43 -16.84 -6.19
N TYR A 85 7.33 -16.27 -6.68
CA TYR A 85 7.34 -14.96 -7.33
C TYR A 85 7.90 -13.86 -6.41
N GLN A 86 7.43 -13.80 -5.17
CA GLN A 86 7.89 -12.81 -4.18
C GLN A 86 9.38 -12.97 -3.84
N ARG A 87 9.93 -14.19 -3.90
CA ARG A 87 11.34 -14.45 -3.62
C ARG A 87 12.26 -14.08 -4.78
N GLU A 88 11.83 -14.40 -6.00
CA GLU A 88 12.71 -14.48 -7.18
C GLU A 88 12.47 -13.38 -8.22
N SER A 89 11.26 -12.82 -8.30
CA SER A 89 10.85 -11.97 -9.42
C SER A 89 10.23 -10.63 -9.02
N ALA A 90 9.73 -10.52 -7.79
CA ALA A 90 9.06 -9.31 -7.34
C ALA A 90 10.03 -8.13 -7.23
N TRP A 91 9.58 -6.98 -7.70
CA TRP A 91 10.31 -5.72 -7.61
C TRP A 91 10.23 -5.13 -6.19
N THR A 92 11.17 -4.26 -5.84
CA THR A 92 11.17 -3.55 -4.54
C THR A 92 9.84 -2.85 -4.23
N TRP A 93 9.18 -2.28 -5.24
CA TRP A 93 7.88 -1.65 -5.06
C TRP A 93 6.74 -2.62 -4.73
N GLU A 94 6.83 -3.88 -5.17
CA GLU A 94 5.88 -4.92 -4.80
C GLU A 94 6.09 -5.32 -3.33
N HIS A 95 7.34 -5.36 -2.88
CA HIS A 95 7.64 -5.54 -1.45
C HIS A 95 7.17 -4.33 -0.62
N GLN A 96 7.25 -3.10 -1.14
CA GLN A 96 6.62 -1.94 -0.49
C GLN A 96 5.12 -2.13 -0.34
N ALA A 97 4.41 -2.55 -1.39
CA ALA A 97 2.98 -2.83 -1.31
C ALA A 97 2.68 -3.96 -0.30
N LEU A 98 3.54 -4.99 -0.26
CA LEU A 98 3.42 -6.11 0.66
C LEU A 98 3.50 -5.70 2.14
N THR A 99 4.20 -4.61 2.48
CA THR A 99 4.20 -4.06 3.86
C THR A 99 2.79 -3.73 4.37
N ARG A 100 1.85 -3.42 3.48
CA ARG A 100 0.46 -3.10 3.82
C ARG A 100 -0.49 -4.27 3.62
N ALA A 101 -0.06 -5.33 2.94
CA ALA A 101 -0.92 -6.47 2.65
C ALA A 101 -1.25 -7.24 3.94
N ARG A 102 -2.48 -7.73 4.05
CA ARG A 102 -2.92 -8.63 5.12
C ARG A 102 -3.97 -9.58 4.57
N TRP A 103 -4.11 -10.74 5.20
CA TRP A 103 -5.28 -11.59 4.99
C TRP A 103 -6.54 -10.87 5.48
N VAL A 104 -7.61 -10.93 4.68
CA VAL A 104 -8.88 -10.21 4.95
C VAL A 104 -10.10 -11.13 5.00
N ALA A 105 -10.06 -12.27 4.31
CA ALA A 105 -11.16 -13.22 4.19
C ALA A 105 -10.67 -14.56 3.62
N GLY A 106 -11.45 -15.62 3.85
CA GLY A 106 -11.19 -16.96 3.34
C GLY A 106 -10.85 -17.95 4.44
N ASP A 107 -10.13 -19.00 4.09
CA ASP A 107 -9.62 -19.97 5.05
C ASP A 107 -8.56 -19.35 5.98
N ALA A 108 -8.63 -19.68 7.27
CA ALA A 108 -7.78 -19.09 8.30
C ALA A 108 -6.38 -19.69 8.32
N GLU A 109 -6.23 -20.98 7.97
CA GLU A 109 -4.94 -21.66 7.91
C GLU A 109 -4.11 -21.13 6.73
N LEU A 110 -4.72 -21.00 5.56
CA LEU A 110 -4.13 -20.34 4.40
C LEU A 110 -3.77 -18.87 4.72
N GLY A 111 -4.63 -18.17 5.46
CA GLY A 111 -4.37 -16.80 5.93
C GLY A 111 -3.14 -16.70 6.82
N ALA A 112 -2.97 -17.63 7.77
CA ALA A 112 -1.80 -17.70 8.64
C ALA A 112 -0.52 -17.98 7.84
N ARG A 113 -0.55 -18.96 6.92
CA ARG A 113 0.59 -19.27 6.04
C ARG A 113 0.98 -18.09 5.16
N PHE A 114 0.03 -17.30 4.68
CA PHE A 114 0.32 -16.04 3.97
C PHE A 114 0.99 -15.01 4.87
N ALA A 115 0.55 -14.86 6.13
CA ALA A 115 1.16 -13.93 7.09
C ALA A 115 2.61 -14.31 7.42
N ASP A 116 2.89 -15.60 7.56
CA ASP A 116 4.25 -16.13 7.76
C ASP A 116 5.14 -15.84 6.54
N LEU A 117 4.64 -16.14 5.33
CA LEU A 117 5.35 -15.82 4.09
C LEU A 117 5.62 -14.32 3.96
N ARG A 118 4.63 -13.48 4.26
CA ARG A 118 4.82 -12.02 4.24
C ARG A 118 5.93 -11.61 5.21
N THR A 119 5.92 -12.15 6.42
CA THR A 119 6.94 -11.85 7.44
C THR A 119 8.33 -12.27 6.96
N GLU A 120 8.46 -13.45 6.36
CA GLU A 120 9.70 -13.95 5.75
C GLU A 120 10.21 -12.98 4.67
N ILE A 121 9.37 -12.62 3.69
CA ILE A 121 9.76 -11.75 2.58
C ILE A 121 10.18 -10.36 3.06
N LEU A 122 9.42 -9.77 4.00
CA LEU A 122 9.75 -8.46 4.57
C LEU A 122 11.02 -8.51 5.44
N GLY A 123 11.28 -9.63 6.12
CA GLY A 123 12.45 -9.85 6.97
C GLY A 123 13.76 -10.13 6.22
N ARG A 124 13.75 -10.23 4.88
CA ARG A 124 14.98 -10.43 4.10
C ARG A 124 15.92 -9.21 4.23
N PRO A 125 17.24 -9.41 4.39
CA PRO A 125 18.20 -8.31 4.35
C PRO A 125 18.21 -7.67 2.95
N ARG A 126 18.37 -6.35 2.91
CA ARG A 126 18.40 -5.56 1.68
C ARG A 126 19.60 -4.61 1.71
N ASP A 127 20.19 -4.36 0.55
CA ASP A 127 21.15 -3.28 0.42
C ASP A 127 20.43 -1.93 0.58
N SER A 128 20.87 -1.13 1.56
CA SER A 128 20.20 0.13 1.90
C SER A 128 20.35 1.20 0.81
N GLY A 129 21.42 1.15 0.02
CA GLY A 129 21.66 2.06 -1.09
C GLY A 129 20.73 1.76 -2.26
N GLN A 130 20.65 0.50 -2.67
CA GLN A 130 19.75 0.04 -3.73
C GLN A 130 18.28 0.26 -3.35
N LEU A 131 17.90 -0.09 -2.12
CA LEU A 131 16.54 0.13 -1.63
C LEU A 131 16.18 1.62 -1.73
N ARG A 132 17.04 2.51 -1.26
CA ARG A 132 16.83 3.96 -1.34
C ARG A 132 16.65 4.44 -2.78
N GLU A 133 17.48 3.95 -3.69
CA GLU A 133 17.39 4.31 -5.11
C GLU A 133 16.08 3.84 -5.75
N ASP A 134 15.66 2.61 -5.46
CA ASP A 134 14.40 2.06 -5.97
C ASP A 134 13.18 2.88 -5.51
N ILE A 135 13.14 3.26 -4.22
CA ILE A 135 12.08 4.11 -3.66
C ILE A 135 12.06 5.47 -4.36
N ARG A 136 13.24 6.09 -4.52
CA ARG A 136 13.39 7.40 -5.15
C ARG A 136 12.94 7.37 -6.62
N SER A 137 13.40 6.38 -7.38
CA SER A 137 13.05 6.16 -8.78
C SER A 137 11.54 5.96 -8.95
N MET A 138 10.93 5.13 -8.10
CA MET A 138 9.47 4.93 -8.13
C MET A 138 8.73 6.22 -7.81
N ARG A 139 9.16 6.96 -6.78
CA ARG A 139 8.51 8.21 -6.38
C ARG A 139 8.56 9.27 -7.48
N ARG A 140 9.68 9.33 -8.20
CA ARG A 140 9.88 10.22 -9.36
C ARG A 140 8.91 9.91 -10.50
N ARG A 141 8.70 8.63 -10.82
CA ARG A 141 7.71 8.21 -11.84
C ARG A 141 6.30 8.65 -11.47
N ILE A 142 5.91 8.51 -10.21
CA ILE A 142 4.59 8.98 -9.72
C ILE A 142 4.48 10.49 -9.89
N TYR A 143 5.52 11.25 -9.52
CA TYR A 143 5.52 12.70 -9.67
C TYR A 143 5.39 13.15 -11.13
N GLN A 144 6.12 12.50 -12.05
CA GLN A 144 6.08 12.82 -13.47
C GLN A 144 4.73 12.45 -14.14
N SER A 145 3.96 11.52 -13.55
CA SER A 145 2.67 11.10 -14.10
C SER A 145 1.55 12.14 -13.96
N LYS A 146 1.68 13.09 -13.02
CA LYS A 146 0.66 14.12 -12.77
C LYS A 146 1.31 15.45 -12.42
N SER A 147 1.05 16.46 -13.25
CA SER A 147 1.43 17.84 -12.92
C SER A 147 0.57 18.36 -11.76
N ILE A 148 1.22 19.05 -10.83
CA ILE A 148 0.57 19.74 -9.72
C ILE A 148 0.67 21.24 -10.03
N ALA A 149 -0.47 21.92 -10.01
CA ALA A 149 -0.51 23.35 -10.30
C ALA A 149 0.30 24.14 -9.26
N ARG A 150 0.91 25.24 -9.71
CA ARG A 150 1.58 26.19 -8.81
C ARG A 150 0.57 26.71 -7.78
N ASP A 151 1.05 27.01 -6.57
CA ASP A 151 0.25 27.53 -5.45
C ASP A 151 -0.87 26.60 -4.97
N THR A 152 -0.75 25.30 -5.28
CA THR A 152 -1.65 24.25 -4.80
C THR A 152 -0.88 23.15 -4.09
N PHE A 153 -1.57 22.42 -3.22
CA PHE A 153 -1.05 21.24 -2.56
C PHE A 153 -1.98 20.05 -2.78
N HIS A 154 -1.51 19.07 -3.55
CA HIS A 154 -2.19 17.80 -3.69
C HIS A 154 -1.87 16.92 -2.48
N LEU A 155 -2.86 16.66 -1.61
CA LEU A 155 -2.68 15.99 -0.31
C LEU A 155 -1.91 14.65 -0.38
N LYS A 156 -2.06 13.91 -1.49
CA LYS A 156 -1.30 12.69 -1.78
C LYS A 156 0.05 12.93 -2.46
N LEU A 157 0.04 13.63 -3.59
CA LEU A 157 1.12 13.57 -4.60
C LEU A 157 2.14 14.70 -4.47
N SER A 158 1.80 15.80 -3.78
CA SER A 158 2.75 16.88 -3.56
C SER A 158 3.96 16.40 -2.75
N PRO A 159 5.16 16.95 -2.98
CA PRO A 159 6.31 16.74 -2.11
C PRO A 159 5.99 17.12 -0.66
N GLY A 160 6.14 16.18 0.26
CA GLY A 160 5.73 16.26 1.66
C GLY A 160 4.29 15.79 1.93
N GLY A 161 3.60 15.24 0.94
CA GLY A 161 2.23 14.70 1.05
C GLY A 161 2.16 13.27 1.57
N LEU A 162 0.94 12.71 1.59
CA LEU A 162 0.68 11.37 2.13
C LEU A 162 1.53 10.27 1.46
N THR A 163 1.74 10.32 0.15
CA THR A 163 2.54 9.30 -0.54
C THR A 163 3.99 9.28 -0.04
N ASP A 164 4.55 10.43 0.31
CA ASP A 164 5.92 10.50 0.85
C ASP A 164 6.00 9.88 2.24
N ILE A 165 5.00 10.14 3.09
CA ILE A 165 4.91 9.51 4.42
C ILE A 165 4.78 8.00 4.28
N GLU A 166 3.91 7.52 3.39
CA GLU A 166 3.74 6.08 3.13
C GLU A 166 5.05 5.44 2.66
N PHE A 167 5.78 6.10 1.75
CA PHE A 167 7.05 5.61 1.22
C PHE A 167 8.16 5.63 2.29
N LEU A 168 8.20 6.64 3.16
CA LEU A 168 9.13 6.70 4.28
C LEU A 168 8.93 5.54 5.25
N VAL A 169 7.68 5.26 5.62
CA VAL A 169 7.34 4.11 6.49
C VAL A 169 7.76 2.81 5.82
N GLN A 170 7.40 2.62 4.55
CA GLN A 170 7.73 1.40 3.80
C GLN A 170 9.23 1.19 3.66
N PHE A 171 9.98 2.25 3.34
CA PHE A 171 11.43 2.24 3.25
C PHE A 171 12.07 1.82 4.58
N ALA A 172 11.68 2.48 5.67
CA ALA A 172 12.24 2.21 6.99
C ALA A 172 11.89 0.79 7.48
N MET A 173 10.66 0.32 7.24
CA MET A 173 10.27 -1.06 7.52
C MET A 173 11.12 -2.05 6.71
N LEU A 174 11.19 -1.92 5.37
CA LEU A 174 11.94 -2.85 4.52
C LEU A 174 13.44 -2.89 4.86
N GLY A 175 14.01 -1.77 5.32
CA GLY A 175 15.41 -1.68 5.75
C GLY A 175 15.67 -2.30 7.13
N ALA A 176 14.72 -2.16 8.07
CA ALA A 176 14.93 -2.55 9.47
C ALA A 176 14.30 -3.90 9.85
N CYS A 177 13.33 -4.42 9.10
CA CYS A 177 12.62 -5.67 9.40
C CYS A 177 13.53 -6.88 9.66
N SER A 178 14.65 -6.99 8.93
CA SER A 178 15.62 -8.09 9.13
C SER A 178 16.28 -8.08 10.51
N GLN A 179 16.48 -6.90 11.11
CA GLN A 179 17.11 -6.72 12.41
C GLN A 179 16.09 -6.52 13.53
N GLN A 180 14.88 -6.08 13.17
CA GLN A 180 13.78 -5.79 14.08
C GLN A 180 12.50 -6.50 13.57
N PRO A 181 12.35 -7.82 13.78
CA PRO A 181 11.24 -8.60 13.23
C PRO A 181 9.85 -8.12 13.64
N VAL A 182 9.74 -7.39 14.77
CA VAL A 182 8.48 -6.75 15.20
C VAL A 182 7.94 -5.77 14.15
N LEU A 183 8.81 -5.18 13.32
CA LEU A 183 8.41 -4.29 12.22
C LEU A 183 7.76 -5.06 11.07
N CYS A 184 8.07 -6.34 10.87
CA CYS A 184 7.42 -7.16 9.84
C CYS A 184 5.91 -7.29 10.08
N GLN A 185 5.47 -7.18 11.33
CA GLN A 185 4.06 -7.29 11.72
C GLN A 185 3.29 -5.97 11.60
N GLY A 186 3.99 -4.85 11.38
CA GLY A 186 3.34 -3.55 11.20
C GLY A 186 2.44 -3.53 9.96
N ILE A 187 1.22 -3.01 10.11
CA ILE A 187 0.25 -2.89 9.02
C ILE A 187 -0.24 -1.44 8.96
N GLY A 188 -0.05 -0.79 7.81
CA GLY A 188 -0.48 0.59 7.61
C GLY A 188 0.55 1.64 8.06
N THR A 189 0.27 2.89 7.70
CA THR A 189 1.21 4.01 7.87
C THR A 189 1.26 4.45 9.32
N ALA A 190 0.11 4.67 9.96
CA ALA A 190 0.04 5.12 11.35
C ALA A 190 0.68 4.10 12.32
N ALA A 191 0.34 2.81 12.19
CA ALA A 191 0.95 1.77 13.00
C ALA A 191 2.45 1.60 12.69
N GLY A 192 2.85 1.76 11.42
CA GLY A 192 4.25 1.75 11.01
C GLY A 192 5.06 2.88 11.66
N ILE A 193 4.53 4.12 11.66
CA ILE A 193 5.14 5.27 12.35
C ILE A 193 5.36 4.94 13.83
N ALA A 194 4.31 4.49 14.53
CA ALA A 194 4.40 4.14 15.94
C ALA A 194 5.41 3.01 16.21
N ALA A 195 5.44 1.98 15.36
CA ALA A 195 6.37 0.86 15.50
C ALA A 195 7.82 1.29 15.29
N LEU A 196 8.10 2.08 14.24
CA LEU A 196 9.44 2.58 13.91
C LEU A 196 10.00 3.52 14.98
N THR A 197 9.16 4.38 15.56
CA THR A 197 9.56 5.23 16.68
C THR A 197 9.81 4.42 17.95
N ARG A 198 8.96 3.44 18.26
CA ARG A 198 9.09 2.61 19.46
C ARG A 198 10.37 1.78 19.48
N VAL A 199 10.82 1.28 18.33
CA VAL A 199 12.07 0.50 18.23
C VAL A 199 13.31 1.38 18.02
N GLY A 200 13.14 2.70 17.96
CA GLY A 200 14.24 3.66 17.82
C GLY A 200 14.83 3.79 16.41
N THR A 201 14.19 3.21 15.38
CA THR A 201 14.58 3.44 13.97
C THR A 201 14.36 4.90 13.59
N TRP A 202 13.30 5.51 14.11
CA TRP A 202 13.04 6.95 14.01
C TRP A 202 13.14 7.61 15.38
N GLY A 203 13.72 8.80 15.41
CA GLY A 203 13.68 9.65 16.59
C GLY A 203 12.25 10.07 16.95
N THR A 204 12.02 10.43 18.21
CA THR A 204 10.70 10.86 18.69
C THR A 204 10.15 12.04 17.89
N GLU A 205 10.99 13.02 17.57
CA GLU A 205 10.60 14.19 16.76
C GLU A 205 10.13 13.79 15.36
N GLN A 206 10.84 12.88 14.69
CA GLN A 206 10.47 12.37 13.36
C GLN A 206 9.13 11.64 13.42
N GLY A 207 8.95 10.76 14.41
CA GLY A 207 7.70 10.02 14.63
C GLY A 207 6.49 10.94 14.85
N VAL A 208 6.64 11.93 15.72
CA VAL A 208 5.59 12.91 16.02
C VAL A 208 5.26 13.74 14.77
N ALA A 209 6.27 14.27 14.08
CA ALA A 209 6.07 15.09 12.89
C ALA A 209 5.34 14.32 11.77
N LEU A 210 5.76 13.09 11.47
CA LEU A 210 5.12 12.24 10.46
C LEU A 210 3.70 11.83 10.86
N GLY A 211 3.49 11.49 12.13
CA GLY A 211 2.16 11.14 12.66
C GLY A 211 1.18 12.31 12.55
N GLN A 212 1.58 13.50 12.98
CA GLN A 212 0.76 14.71 12.90
C GLN A 212 0.44 15.09 11.45
N ALA A 213 1.44 15.08 10.56
CA ALA A 213 1.23 15.35 9.15
C ALA A 213 0.27 14.33 8.51
N TRP A 214 0.44 13.04 8.82
CA TRP A 214 -0.45 11.98 8.34
C TRP A 214 -1.89 12.22 8.80
N HIS A 215 -2.12 12.46 10.10
CA HIS A 215 -3.46 12.72 10.64
C HIS A 215 -4.11 13.94 9.98
N LEU A 216 -3.37 15.05 9.86
CA LEU A 216 -3.82 16.28 9.20
C LEU A 216 -4.29 15.99 7.77
N TYR A 217 -3.45 15.33 6.96
CA TYR A 217 -3.79 15.08 5.56
C TYR A 217 -4.94 14.09 5.39
N ARG A 218 -5.07 13.08 6.26
CA ARG A 218 -6.19 12.14 6.26
C ARG A 218 -7.50 12.85 6.60
N GLU A 219 -7.48 13.72 7.59
CA GLU A 219 -8.65 14.52 7.95
C GLU A 219 -9.07 15.44 6.81
N MET A 220 -8.12 16.16 6.20
CA MET A 220 -8.39 17.03 5.07
C MET A 220 -8.91 16.26 3.85
N GLU A 221 -8.32 15.09 3.52
CA GLU A 221 -8.79 14.24 2.43
C GLU A 221 -10.24 13.82 2.65
N ASN A 222 -10.58 13.39 3.88
CA ASN A 222 -11.92 12.94 4.23
C ASN A 222 -12.94 14.09 4.19
N ARG A 223 -12.61 15.26 4.77
CA ARG A 223 -13.48 16.45 4.75
C ARG A 223 -13.76 16.92 3.34
N ARG A 224 -12.74 16.96 2.47
CA ARG A 224 -12.88 17.32 1.06
C ARG A 224 -13.77 16.35 0.31
N TRP A 225 -13.60 15.05 0.55
CA TRP A 225 -14.48 14.06 -0.06
C TRP A 225 -15.94 14.27 0.34
N LEU A 226 -16.22 14.51 1.62
CA LEU A 226 -17.57 14.82 2.10
C LEU A 226 -18.13 16.11 1.48
N GLY A 227 -17.26 17.08 1.20
CA GLY A 227 -17.58 18.30 0.46
C GLY A 227 -17.65 18.14 -1.06
N LEU A 228 -17.47 16.92 -1.60
CA LEU A 228 -17.39 16.62 -3.04
C LEU A 228 -16.29 17.41 -3.77
N GLN A 229 -15.17 17.63 -3.08
CA GLN A 229 -14.02 18.38 -3.57
C GLN A 229 -12.88 17.45 -4.00
N ASP A 230 -12.04 17.94 -4.91
CA ASP A 230 -10.80 17.27 -5.31
C ASP A 230 -9.81 17.15 -4.12
N PRO A 231 -8.77 16.30 -4.18
CA PRO A 231 -7.75 16.22 -3.12
C PRO A 231 -6.70 17.37 -3.19
N VAL A 232 -6.98 18.44 -3.94
CA VAL A 232 -6.07 19.57 -4.15
C VAL A 232 -6.50 20.75 -3.30
N VAL A 233 -5.66 21.13 -2.35
CA VAL A 233 -5.88 22.28 -1.48
C VAL A 233 -5.23 23.51 -2.08
N ARG A 234 -5.97 24.62 -2.12
CA ARG A 234 -5.46 25.94 -2.54
C ARG A 234 -5.36 26.83 -1.32
N ALA A 235 -4.39 27.75 -1.31
CA ALA A 235 -4.15 28.64 -0.16
C ALA A 235 -5.39 29.45 0.26
N ALA A 236 -6.19 29.90 -0.71
CA ALA A 236 -7.40 30.68 -0.45
C ALA A 236 -8.57 29.85 0.14
N GLU A 237 -8.48 28.51 0.13
CA GLU A 237 -9.59 27.63 0.52
C GLU A 237 -9.54 27.23 2.00
N ILE A 238 -8.41 27.40 2.69
CA ILE A 238 -8.24 26.99 4.08
C ILE A 238 -7.56 28.08 4.92
N PRO A 239 -8.01 28.32 6.16
CA PRO A 239 -7.31 29.24 7.07
C PRO A 239 -5.95 28.68 7.52
N ASP A 240 -5.79 27.35 7.52
CA ASP A 240 -4.60 26.66 8.05
C ASP A 240 -3.53 26.36 6.99
N TRP A 241 -3.42 27.18 5.94
CA TRP A 241 -2.46 26.95 4.86
C TRP A 241 -1.01 26.87 5.35
N ASP A 242 -0.64 27.76 6.28
CA ASP A 242 0.70 27.80 6.86
C ASP A 242 1.01 26.53 7.66
N MET A 243 0.02 25.98 8.39
CA MET A 243 0.17 24.71 9.10
C MET A 243 0.40 23.56 8.12
N LEU A 244 -0.35 23.51 7.02
CA LEU A 244 -0.15 22.52 5.97
C LEU A 244 1.25 22.63 5.33
N GLN A 245 1.72 23.86 5.05
CA GLN A 245 3.05 24.09 4.48
C GLN A 245 4.17 23.70 5.45
N ALA A 246 4.01 23.98 6.75
CA ALA A 246 4.93 23.57 7.79
C ALA A 246 5.02 22.05 7.92
N ALA A 247 3.86 21.36 7.93
CA ALA A 247 3.81 19.90 7.92
C ALA A 247 4.51 19.31 6.69
N ALA A 248 4.22 19.85 5.49
CA ALA A 248 4.85 19.40 4.25
C ALA A 248 6.36 19.64 4.25
N HIS A 249 6.82 20.76 4.80
CA HIS A 249 8.25 21.04 4.97
C HIS A 249 8.92 20.03 5.92
N GLY A 250 8.29 19.70 7.04
CA GLY A 250 8.78 18.67 7.96
C GLY A 250 8.94 17.30 7.29
N VAL A 251 7.93 16.87 6.53
CA VAL A 251 8.00 15.60 5.78
C VAL A 251 9.11 15.64 4.74
N ARG A 252 9.26 16.74 3.99
CA ARG A 252 10.35 16.90 3.00
C ARG A 252 11.75 16.87 3.63
N LYS A 253 11.91 17.45 4.82
CA LYS A 253 13.17 17.41 5.56
C LYS A 253 13.54 15.96 5.92
N ILE A 254 12.59 15.21 6.48
CA ILE A 254 12.80 13.79 6.83
C ILE A 254 13.06 12.95 5.56
N TRP A 255 12.35 13.23 4.47
CA TRP A 255 12.63 12.62 3.17
C TRP A 255 14.06 12.88 2.70
N GLN A 256 14.53 14.12 2.76
CA GLN A 256 15.89 14.48 2.39
C GLN A 256 16.94 13.75 3.24
N GLU A 257 16.71 13.62 4.54
CA GLU A 257 17.61 12.91 5.47
C GLU A 257 17.65 11.40 5.17
N LEU A 258 16.47 10.78 4.98
CA LEU A 258 16.34 9.32 4.92
C LEU A 258 16.37 8.71 3.53
N ILE A 259 16.06 9.48 2.49
CA ILE A 259 16.01 9.01 1.10
C ILE A 259 16.89 9.86 0.19
N GLY A 260 17.04 11.15 0.48
CA GLY A 260 17.81 12.10 -0.33
C GLY A 260 16.91 12.97 -1.21
N SER A 261 17.50 13.65 -2.18
CA SER A 261 16.79 14.63 -3.00
C SER A 261 15.69 14.00 -3.87
N TYR A 262 14.58 14.72 -4.01
CA TYR A 262 13.48 14.37 -4.93
C TYR A 262 13.94 14.35 -6.40
N THR A 263 14.93 15.19 -6.72
CA THR A 263 15.58 15.29 -8.04
C THR A 263 17.06 14.94 -7.91
N ASP A 264 17.69 14.52 -9.00
CA ASP A 264 19.15 14.31 -9.01
C ASP A 264 19.92 15.62 -8.79
#